data_AF-A0A0F9JGT5-F1
#
_entry.id   AF-A0A0F9JGT5-F1
#
_cell.length_a   1.000
_cell.length_b   1.000
_cell.length_c   1.000
_cell.angle_alpha   90.00
_cell.angle_beta   90.00
_cell.angle_gamma   90.00
#
_symmetry.space_group_name_H-M   'P 1'
#
loop_
_entity.id
_entity.type
_entity.pdbx_description
1 polymer ?
#
loop_
_entity_poly.entity_id
_entity_poly.type
_entity_poly.pdbx_seq_one_letter_code
_entity_poly.pdbx_strand_id
1 'polypeptide(L)'
;MWYNLKMHEGLPNTFEEGSESIPTPEEVQSVFEQLLGEEKYEDGRELEDEQGLYLREIIVPGEDGDTEYAYMRKGRYSEGQASDTAVHVTFFDKDGTAVGGHSVAKYIEGKWELTP
;
A
#
# COMPACT_ATOMS: atom_id res chain seq x y z
N MET A 1 -12.13 5.87 40.44
CA MET A 1 -12.65 6.47 39.19
C MET A 1 -12.13 5.62 38.05
N TRP A 2 -13.00 4.88 37.37
CA TRP A 2 -12.64 4.06 36.21
C TRP A 2 -13.20 4.76 34.97
N TYR A 3 -12.34 5.11 34.01
CA TYR A 3 -12.77 5.60 32.71
C TYR A 3 -13.01 4.40 31.79
N ASN A 4 -14.27 4.18 31.41
CA ASN A 4 -14.63 3.31 30.29
C ASN A 4 -14.34 4.07 28.99
N LEU A 5 -13.25 3.73 28.30
CA LEU A 5 -13.09 4.10 26.89
C LEU A 5 -14.06 3.24 26.08
N LYS A 6 -15.11 3.85 25.53
CA LYS A 6 -15.92 3.22 24.49
C LYS A 6 -15.07 3.16 23.21
N MET A 7 -14.54 1.99 22.88
CA MET A 7 -13.98 1.74 21.55
C MET A 7 -15.09 2.05 20.54
N HIS A 8 -14.83 3.02 19.67
CA HIS A 8 -15.73 3.33 18.57
C HIS A 8 -15.49 2.25 17.52
N GLU A 9 -16.41 1.29 17.45
CA GLU A 9 -16.45 0.32 16.37
C GLU A 9 -16.47 1.11 15.05
N GLY A 10 -15.37 1.02 14.29
CA GLY A 10 -15.27 1.63 12.98
C GLY A 10 -16.44 1.18 12.11
N LEU A 11 -16.97 2.10 11.29
CA LEU A 11 -18.03 1.77 10.35
C LEU A 11 -17.66 0.51 9.54
N PRO A 12 -18.63 -0.37 9.26
CA PRO A 12 -18.36 -1.59 8.48
C PRO A 12 -17.72 -1.22 7.13
N ASN A 13 -16.67 -1.97 6.77
CA ASN A 13 -15.91 -1.76 5.54
C ASN A 13 -16.76 -2.19 4.32
N THR A 14 -17.63 -1.31 3.84
CA THR A 14 -18.52 -1.57 2.69
C THR A 14 -17.78 -1.60 1.34
N PHE A 15 -16.45 -1.48 1.33
CA PHE A 15 -15.64 -1.59 0.12
C PHE A 15 -15.26 -3.04 -0.23
N GLU A 16 -15.45 -3.98 0.71
CA GLU A 16 -15.25 -5.42 0.50
C GLU A 16 -16.52 -6.07 -0.06
N GLU A 17 -16.95 -5.68 -1.27
CA GLU A 17 -18.03 -6.37 -2.00
C GLU A 17 -17.44 -7.29 -3.09
N GLY A 18 -17.15 -8.53 -2.71
CA GLY A 18 -16.74 -9.60 -3.64
C GLY A 18 -15.67 -10.51 -3.03
N SER A 19 -15.66 -11.79 -3.41
CA SER A 19 -14.54 -12.70 -3.12
C SER A 19 -13.33 -12.36 -4.01
N GLU A 20 -12.91 -11.10 -4.03
CA GLU A 20 -11.63 -10.72 -4.62
C GLU A 20 -10.56 -11.51 -3.85
N SER A 21 -9.66 -12.20 -4.58
CA SER A 21 -8.53 -12.83 -3.90
C SER A 21 -7.67 -11.73 -3.28
N ILE A 22 -7.11 -12.01 -2.11
CA ILE A 22 -6.14 -11.12 -1.48
C ILE A 22 -4.77 -11.58 -1.97
N PRO A 23 -3.93 -10.67 -2.52
CA PRO A 23 -2.59 -11.05 -2.94
C PRO A 23 -1.75 -11.48 -1.74
N THR A 24 -0.89 -12.48 -1.92
CA THR A 24 0.04 -12.90 -0.86
C THR A 24 1.20 -11.91 -0.72
N PRO A 25 1.92 -11.90 0.42
CA PRO A 25 3.11 -11.08 0.58
C PRO A 25 4.17 -11.32 -0.52
N GLU A 26 4.32 -12.56 -0.99
CA GLU A 26 5.22 -12.91 -2.08
C GLU A 26 4.76 -12.37 -3.43
N GLU A 27 3.45 -12.34 -3.70
CA GLU A 27 2.91 -11.72 -4.90
C GLU A 27 3.14 -10.20 -4.89
N VAL A 28 2.95 -9.55 -3.74
CA VAL A 28 3.26 -8.13 -3.56
C VAL A 28 4.76 -7.85 -3.74
N GLN A 29 5.62 -8.68 -3.13
CA GLN A 29 7.07 -8.60 -3.32
C GLN A 29 7.45 -8.73 -4.80
N SER A 30 6.86 -9.68 -5.53
CA SER A 30 7.16 -9.87 -6.95
C SER A 30 6.79 -8.64 -7.79
N VAL A 31 5.73 -7.91 -7.42
CA VAL A 31 5.36 -6.65 -8.10
C VAL A 31 6.43 -5.58 -7.86
N PHE A 32 6.92 -5.42 -6.63
CA PHE A 32 8.02 -4.49 -6.36
C PHE A 32 9.28 -4.85 -7.15
N GLU A 33 9.65 -6.13 -7.20
CA GLU A 33 10.80 -6.59 -7.99
C GLU A 33 10.62 -6.33 -9.50
N GLN A 34 9.40 -6.48 -10.03
CA GLN A 34 9.11 -6.16 -11.43
C GLN A 34 9.19 -4.67 -11.72
N LEU A 35 8.75 -3.82 -10.78
CA LEU A 35 8.79 -2.36 -10.91
C LEU A 35 10.22 -1.80 -10.79
N LEU A 36 11.01 -2.33 -9.85
CA LEU A 36 12.33 -1.79 -9.51
C LEU A 36 13.49 -2.47 -10.24
N GLY A 37 13.31 -3.71 -10.71
CA GLY A 37 14.38 -4.48 -11.33
C GLY A 37 15.55 -4.72 -10.35
N GLU A 38 16.71 -4.11 -10.62
CA GLU A 38 17.92 -4.23 -9.80
C GLU A 38 18.11 -3.05 -8.82
N GLU A 39 17.18 -2.11 -8.79
CA GLU A 39 17.25 -0.94 -7.93
C GLU A 39 17.14 -1.33 -6.45
N LYS A 40 17.99 -0.73 -5.62
CA LYS A 40 17.99 -0.98 -4.19
C LYS A 40 16.95 -0.10 -3.51
N TYR A 41 16.26 -0.68 -2.54
CA TYR A 41 15.29 0.01 -1.70
C TYR A 41 15.54 -0.28 -0.23
N GLU A 42 14.98 0.57 0.61
CA GLU A 42 14.85 0.40 2.06
C GLU A 42 13.41 -0.01 2.39
N ASP A 43 13.23 -0.92 3.35
CA ASP A 43 11.90 -1.27 3.84
C ASP A 43 11.33 -0.13 4.70
N GLY A 44 10.11 0.28 4.39
CA GLY A 44 9.33 1.24 5.16
C GLY A 44 8.41 0.54 6.18
N ARG A 45 7.11 0.82 6.10
CA ARG A 45 6.09 0.16 6.93
C ARG A 45 5.62 -1.14 6.30
N GLU A 46 5.30 -2.10 7.17
CA GLU A 46 4.58 -3.33 6.80
C GLU A 46 3.52 -3.57 7.87
N LEU A 47 2.25 -3.68 7.46
CA LEU A 47 1.11 -3.84 8.37
C LEU A 47 0.14 -4.91 7.88
N GLU A 48 -0.37 -5.70 8.83
CA GLU A 48 -1.27 -6.83 8.62
C GLU A 48 -2.50 -6.75 9.52
N ASP A 49 -3.60 -7.37 9.08
CA ASP A 49 -4.78 -7.63 9.90
C ASP A 49 -5.15 -9.12 9.86
N GLU A 50 -6.35 -9.48 10.35
CA GLU A 50 -6.83 -10.87 10.37
C GLU A 50 -6.93 -11.51 8.97
N GLN A 51 -6.97 -10.71 7.91
CA GLN A 51 -7.02 -11.14 6.51
C GLN A 51 -5.63 -11.10 5.84
N GLY A 52 -4.58 -10.68 6.55
CA GLY A 52 -3.19 -10.63 6.08
C GLY A 52 -2.71 -9.22 5.73
N LEU A 53 -1.66 -9.14 4.92
CA LEU A 53 -1.00 -7.90 4.52
C LEU A 53 -1.96 -6.90 3.88
N TYR A 54 -2.05 -5.70 4.44
CA TYR A 54 -2.86 -4.61 3.89
C TYR A 54 -2.06 -3.35 3.55
N LEU A 55 -0.85 -3.18 4.07
CA LEU A 55 0.05 -2.09 3.71
C LEU A 55 1.49 -2.61 3.67
N ARG A 56 2.21 -2.27 2.60
CA ARG A 56 3.66 -2.43 2.54
C ARG A 56 4.29 -1.27 1.77
N GLU A 57 5.27 -0.63 2.37
CA GLU A 57 5.98 0.52 1.83
C GLU A 57 7.47 0.17 1.64
N ILE A 58 8.03 0.58 0.52
CA ILE A 58 9.47 0.54 0.25
C ILE A 58 9.91 1.90 -0.30
N ILE A 59 11.14 2.28 0.01
CA ILE A 59 11.69 3.60 -0.34
C ILE A 59 12.94 3.39 -1.18
N VAL A 60 12.96 3.98 -2.36
CA VAL A 60 14.13 4.08 -3.22
C VAL A 60 14.78 5.45 -2.99
N PRO A 61 15.97 5.50 -2.35
CA PRO A 61 16.63 6.77 -2.09
C PRO A 61 17.23 7.37 -3.36
N GLY A 62 17.03 8.67 -3.58
CA GLY A 62 17.53 9.40 -4.74
C GLY A 62 18.31 10.66 -4.37
N GLU A 63 19.21 11.12 -5.24
CA GLU A 63 20.01 12.33 -4.98
C GLU A 63 19.14 13.61 -4.91
N ASP A 64 18.05 13.65 -5.68
CA ASP A 64 17.15 14.80 -5.77
C ASP A 64 15.86 14.64 -4.94
N GLY A 65 15.78 13.55 -4.17
CA GLY A 65 14.61 13.15 -3.39
C GLY A 65 14.26 11.68 -3.57
N ASP A 66 13.41 11.18 -2.68
CA ASP A 66 13.12 9.75 -2.57
C ASP A 66 11.87 9.37 -3.38
N THR A 67 11.79 8.10 -3.76
CA THR A 67 10.60 7.52 -4.37
C THR A 67 10.06 6.42 -3.47
N GLU A 68 8.82 6.58 -3.00
CA GLU A 68 8.14 5.58 -2.18
C GLU A 68 7.18 4.77 -3.03
N TYR A 69 7.20 3.44 -2.87
CA TYR A 69 6.20 2.54 -3.42
C TYR A 69 5.40 1.93 -2.28
N ALA A 70 4.07 2.12 -2.31
CA ALA A 70 3.16 1.65 -1.30
C ALA A 70 2.12 0.70 -1.89
N TYR A 71 2.19 -0.59 -1.54
CA TYR A 71 1.08 -1.52 -1.68
C TYR A 71 0.02 -1.18 -0.65
N MET A 72 -1.23 -1.05 -1.08
CA MET A 72 -2.38 -0.94 -0.18
C MET A 72 -3.50 -1.86 -0.66
N ARG A 73 -4.03 -2.69 0.24
CA ARG A 73 -5.22 -3.51 -0.04
C ARG A 73 -6.46 -2.62 -0.09
N LYS A 74 -7.42 -2.95 -0.93
CA LYS A 74 -8.74 -2.32 -0.95
C LYS A 74 -9.38 -2.37 0.43
N GLY A 75 -9.89 -1.24 0.91
CA GLY A 75 -10.53 -1.16 2.21
C GLY A 75 -10.27 0.16 2.92
N ARG A 76 -10.70 0.22 4.19
CA ARG A 76 -10.47 1.37 5.08
C ARG A 76 -9.68 0.92 6.29
N TYR A 77 -8.53 1.56 6.49
CA TYR A 77 -7.56 1.31 7.56
C TYR A 77 -7.28 2.61 8.33
N SER A 78 -6.51 2.53 9.42
CA SER A 78 -6.10 3.73 10.19
C SER A 78 -5.23 4.68 9.38
N GLU A 79 -4.45 4.12 8.46
CA GLU A 79 -3.46 4.81 7.64
C GLU A 79 -4.10 5.44 6.40
N GLY A 80 -5.30 5.01 6.01
CA GLY A 80 -5.99 5.54 4.84
C GLY A 80 -7.11 4.65 4.33
N GLN A 81 -7.60 4.99 3.14
CA GLN A 81 -8.63 4.23 2.45
C GLN A 81 -8.22 4.03 1.00
N ALA A 82 -8.37 2.81 0.50
CA ALA A 82 -8.12 2.46 -0.89
C ALA A 82 -9.41 1.92 -1.54
N SER A 83 -9.74 2.42 -2.74
CA SER A 83 -10.85 1.92 -3.55
C SER A 83 -10.52 0.62 -4.29
N ASP A 84 -9.24 0.36 -4.49
CA ASP A 84 -8.69 -0.75 -5.26
C ASP A 84 -7.46 -1.29 -4.52
N THR A 85 -7.18 -2.59 -4.66
CA THR A 85 -5.91 -3.16 -4.21
C THR A 85 -4.85 -2.77 -5.23
N ALA A 86 -3.85 -1.99 -4.84
CA ALA A 86 -2.92 -1.35 -5.77
C ALA A 86 -1.54 -1.09 -5.16
N VAL A 87 -0.56 -0.84 -6.04
CA VAL A 87 0.71 -0.22 -5.68
C VAL A 87 0.70 1.21 -6.20
N HIS A 88 0.97 2.15 -5.29
CA HIS A 88 1.09 3.57 -5.58
C HIS A 88 2.54 4.00 -5.47
N VAL A 89 2.99 4.86 -6.39
CA VAL A 89 4.27 5.55 -6.29
C VAL A 89 4.04 6.98 -5.81
N THR A 90 4.88 7.45 -4.89
CA THR A 90 4.95 8.85 -4.46
C THR A 90 6.38 9.35 -4.64
N PHE A 91 6.52 10.49 -5.31
CA PHE A 91 7.81 11.15 -5.52
C PHE A 91 7.96 12.28 -4.50
N PHE A 92 9.08 12.31 -3.82
CA PHE A 92 9.45 13.35 -2.88
C PHE A 92 10.60 14.18 -3.44
N ASP A 93 10.64 15.46 -3.11
CA ASP A 93 11.85 16.27 -3.32
C ASP A 93 12.86 16.06 -2.19
N LYS A 94 14.07 16.61 -2.35
CA LYS A 94 15.15 16.60 -1.34
C LYS A 94 14.77 17.10 0.06
N ASP A 95 13.69 17.88 0.17
CA ASP A 95 13.22 18.44 1.43
C ASP A 95 12.16 17.52 2.09
N GLY A 96 11.89 16.36 1.46
CA GLY A 96 10.90 15.37 1.90
C GLY A 96 9.46 15.77 1.59
N THR A 97 9.25 16.71 0.65
CA THR A 97 7.89 17.13 0.26
C THR A 97 7.40 16.30 -0.90
N ALA A 98 6.20 15.72 -0.78
CA ALA A 98 5.59 14.98 -1.88
C ALA A 98 5.28 15.94 -3.04
N VAL A 99 5.86 15.67 -4.21
CA VAL A 99 5.72 16.47 -5.43
C VAL A 99 4.84 15.81 -6.49
N GLY A 100 4.50 14.54 -6.32
CA GLY A 100 3.60 13.83 -7.22
C GLY A 100 3.46 12.35 -6.86
N GLY A 101 2.62 11.66 -7.61
CA GLY A 101 2.39 10.23 -7.44
C GLY A 101 1.25 9.71 -8.29
N HIS A 102 1.19 8.39 -8.48
CA HIS A 102 0.13 7.70 -9.22
C HIS A 102 0.13 6.20 -8.90
N SER A 103 -0.90 5.46 -9.32
CA SER A 103 -0.87 3.99 -9.28
C SER A 103 0.05 3.46 -10.37
N VAL A 104 0.90 2.49 -10.03
CA VAL A 104 1.82 1.81 -10.96
C VAL A 104 1.48 0.33 -11.13
N ALA A 105 0.64 -0.22 -10.24
CA ALA A 105 0.05 -1.55 -10.42
C ALA A 105 -1.32 -1.61 -9.76
N LYS A 106 -2.23 -2.41 -10.33
CA LYS A 106 -3.54 -2.72 -9.75
C LYS A 106 -3.78 -4.21 -9.72
N TYR A 107 -4.43 -4.70 -8.67
CA TYR A 107 -4.83 -6.08 -8.55
C TYR A 107 -6.30 -6.23 -8.94
N ILE A 108 -6.53 -6.77 -10.13
CA ILE A 108 -7.85 -6.86 -10.77
C ILE A 108 -8.14 -8.32 -11.06
N GLU A 109 -9.29 -8.82 -10.60
CA GLU A 109 -9.74 -10.20 -10.82
C GLU A 109 -8.68 -11.28 -10.49
N GLY A 110 -7.91 -11.05 -9.42
CA GLY A 110 -6.90 -12.00 -8.96
C GLY A 110 -5.55 -11.91 -9.67
N LYS A 111 -5.28 -10.83 -10.41
CA LYS A 111 -4.04 -10.63 -11.17
C LYS A 111 -3.52 -9.22 -11.02
N TRP A 112 -2.19 -9.08 -11.02
CA TRP A 112 -1.52 -7.80 -11.10
C TRP A 112 -1.44 -7.30 -12.54
N GLU A 113 -1.92 -6.08 -12.76
CA GLU A 113 -1.75 -5.32 -14.00
C GLU A 113 -0.88 -4.10 -13.72
N LEU A 114 0.28 -4.03 -14.37
CA LEU A 114 1.14 -2.85 -14.32
C LEU A 114 0.48 -1.73 -15.14
N THR A 115 0.37 -0.56 -14.54
CA THR A 115 -0.22 0.62 -15.18
C THR A 115 0.90 1.56 -15.61
N PRO A 116 0.96 1.94 -16.91
CA PRO A 116 1.98 2.86 -17.42
C PRO A 116 1.77 4.32 -16.97
#